data_AF-A0A4Q3YFW0-F1
#
_entry.id   AF-A0A4Q3YFW0-F1
#
_cell.length_a   1.000
_cell.length_b   1.000
_cell.length_c   1.000
_cell.angle_alpha   90.00
_cell.angle_beta   90.00
_cell.angle_gamma   90.00
#
_symmetry.space_group_name_H-M   'P 1'
#
loop_
_entity.id
_entity.type
_entity.pdbx_description
1 polymer ?
#
loop_
_entity_poly.entity_id
_entity_poly.type
_entity_poly.pdbx_seq_one_letter_code
_entity_poly.pdbx_strand_id
1 'polypeptide(L)'
;MPKKEERLRLVLIAPETADVDAAARMIGEALKGGDVASVILPQYGLDDTSFQKLAEKLVPVIQQAGAAVLVAGDSRVAGRARADGLHISGGTS
;
A
#
# COMPACT_ATOMS: atom_id res chain seq x y z
N MET A 1 -1.13 -37.46 2.25
CA MET A 1 -1.69 -36.09 2.18
C MET A 1 -0.60 -35.19 1.62
N PRO A 2 -0.81 -34.42 0.54
CA PRO A 2 0.18 -33.44 0.12
C PRO A 2 0.36 -32.43 1.27
N LYS A 3 1.61 -32.15 1.64
CA LYS A 3 1.93 -31.12 2.63
C LYS A 3 1.50 -29.80 2.02
N LYS A 4 0.51 -29.14 2.64
CA LYS A 4 0.05 -27.82 2.21
C LYS A 4 1.28 -26.89 2.22
N GLU A 5 1.72 -26.41 1.06
CA GLU A 5 2.80 -25.43 1.03
C GLU A 5 2.33 -24.19 1.78
N GLU A 6 2.91 -23.93 2.94
CA GLU A 6 2.65 -22.71 3.71
C GLU A 6 3.33 -21.54 2.98
N ARG A 7 2.55 -20.88 2.14
CA ARG A 7 2.94 -19.64 1.44
C ARG A 7 2.96 -18.49 2.44
N LEU A 8 4.14 -18.19 3.00
CA LEU A 8 4.36 -17.00 3.81
C LEU A 8 4.39 -15.77 2.89
N ARG A 9 3.39 -14.89 3.01
CA ARG A 9 3.32 -13.64 2.25
C ARG A 9 3.53 -12.44 3.18
N LEU A 10 4.24 -11.44 2.68
CA LEU A 10 4.56 -10.23 3.43
C LEU A 10 3.48 -9.16 3.27
N VAL A 11 3.29 -8.36 4.31
CA VAL A 11 2.55 -7.09 4.25
C VAL A 11 3.56 -5.98 4.50
N LEU A 12 3.68 -5.05 3.56
CA LEU A 12 4.60 -3.91 3.68
C LEU A 12 3.82 -2.66 4.08
N ILE A 13 4.49 -1.75 4.80
CA ILE A 13 3.98 -0.41 5.07
C ILE A 13 4.88 0.56 4.31
N ALA A 14 4.30 1.38 3.44
CA ALA A 14 5.06 2.37 2.70
C ALA A 14 5.67 3.40 3.67
N PRO A 15 6.93 3.81 3.48
CA PRO A 15 7.56 4.81 4.33
C PRO A 15 6.96 6.20 4.09
N GLU A 16 7.08 7.07 5.08
CA GLU A 16 6.86 8.51 4.88
C GLU A 16 7.90 9.04 3.89
N THR A 17 7.46 9.87 2.94
CA THR A 17 8.34 10.36 1.88
C THR A 17 7.96 11.77 1.44
N ALA A 18 8.98 12.59 1.17
CA ALA A 18 8.84 13.85 0.45
C ALA A 18 9.03 13.69 -1.08
N ASP A 19 9.56 12.54 -1.51
CA ASP A 19 9.82 12.21 -2.92
C ASP A 19 9.02 10.97 -3.32
N VAL A 20 7.95 11.20 -4.08
CA VAL A 20 7.01 10.15 -4.50
C VAL A 20 7.66 9.24 -5.54
N ASP A 21 8.53 9.75 -6.41
CA ASP A 21 9.12 8.98 -7.49
C ASP A 21 10.22 8.05 -6.92
N ALA A 22 10.98 8.53 -5.92
CA ALA A 22 11.90 7.70 -5.14
C ALA A 22 11.16 6.60 -4.37
N ALA A 23 10.01 6.92 -3.77
CA ALA A 23 9.18 5.94 -3.06
C ALA A 23 8.61 4.87 -4.01
N ALA A 24 8.12 5.27 -5.18
CA ALA A 24 7.64 4.34 -6.20
C ALA A 24 8.74 3.34 -6.61
N ARG A 25 9.96 3.84 -6.84
CA ARG A 25 11.11 2.98 -7.15
C ARG A 25 11.44 2.04 -6.00
N MET A 26 11.52 2.55 -4.77
CA MET A 26 11.82 1.73 -3.58
C MET A 26 10.79 0.64 -3.35
N ILE A 27 9.51 0.97 -3.44
CA ILE A 27 8.39 0.02 -3.30
C ILE A 27 8.46 -1.02 -4.43
N GLY A 28 8.67 -0.60 -5.68
CA GLY A 28 8.82 -1.52 -6.80
C GLY A 28 9.97 -2.53 -6.61
N GLU A 29 11.12 -2.08 -6.10
CA GLU A 29 12.24 -2.98 -5.79
C GLU A 29 11.94 -3.91 -4.60
N ALA A 30 11.28 -3.40 -3.56
CA ALA A 30 10.88 -4.22 -2.41
C ALA A 30 9.91 -5.34 -2.82
N LEU A 31 8.97 -5.05 -3.73
CA LEU A 31 7.99 -6.02 -4.25
C LEU A 31 8.63 -7.11 -5.12
N LYS A 32 9.80 -6.84 -5.74
CA LYS A 32 10.57 -7.87 -6.47
C LYS A 32 11.32 -8.84 -5.55
N GLY A 33 11.63 -8.41 -4.33
CA GLY A 33 12.49 -9.15 -3.40
C GLY A 33 11.82 -10.34 -2.68
N GLY A 34 10.49 -10.48 -2.76
CA GLY A 34 9.77 -11.55 -2.05
C GLY A 34 8.30 -11.67 -2.42
N ASP A 35 7.60 -12.62 -1.78
CA ASP A 35 6.15 -12.84 -1.97
C ASP A 35 5.36 -11.84 -1.11
N VAL A 36 4.98 -10.71 -1.71
CA VAL A 36 4.21 -9.66 -1.03
C VAL A 36 2.72 -9.82 -1.34
N ALA A 37 1.89 -9.85 -0.30
CA ALA A 37 0.44 -9.88 -0.42
C ALA A 37 -0.15 -8.49 -0.63
N SER A 38 0.30 -7.52 0.16
CA SER A 38 -0.23 -6.17 0.12
C SER A 38 0.75 -5.12 0.63
N VAL A 39 0.47 -3.87 0.27
CA VAL A 39 1.14 -2.68 0.76
C VAL A 39 0.11 -1.76 1.40
N ILE A 40 0.38 -1.31 2.62
CA ILE A 40 -0.39 -0.27 3.30
C ILE A 40 0.24 1.08 2.98
N LEU A 41 -0.56 2.05 2.53
CA LEU A 41 -0.18 3.44 2.32
C LEU A 41 -0.71 4.30 3.47
N PRO A 42 0.14 4.71 4.43
CA PRO A 42 -0.26 5.62 5.49
C PRO A 42 -0.30 7.07 5.01
N GLN A 43 -1.21 7.86 5.59
CA GLN A 43 -1.35 9.28 5.27
C GLN A 43 -0.21 10.15 5.83
N TYR A 44 0.45 9.71 6.91
CA TYR A 44 1.55 10.43 7.58
C TYR A 44 1.30 11.93 7.83
N GLY A 45 0.05 12.32 8.09
CA GLY A 45 -0.32 13.72 8.33
C GLY A 45 -0.41 14.60 7.08
N LEU A 46 -0.26 14.05 5.87
CA LEU A 46 -0.61 14.73 4.62
C LEU A 46 -2.09 15.10 4.62
N ASP A 47 -2.45 16.23 4.02
CA ASP A 47 -3.85 16.54 3.76
C ASP A 47 -4.44 15.57 2.71
N ASP A 48 -5.76 15.42 2.70
CA ASP A 48 -6.46 14.49 1.80
C ASP A 48 -6.11 14.67 0.31
N THR A 49 -5.83 15.91 -0.12
CA THR A 49 -5.52 16.21 -1.53
C THR A 49 -4.10 15.78 -1.87
N SER A 50 -3.13 16.12 -1.02
CA SER A 50 -1.74 15.70 -1.18
C SER A 50 -1.61 14.17 -1.11
N PHE A 51 -2.32 13.55 -0.16
CA PHE A 51 -2.31 12.11 0.01
C PHE A 51 -2.97 11.39 -1.18
N GLN A 52 -4.08 11.89 -1.70
CA GLN A 52 -4.71 11.33 -2.90
C GLN A 52 -3.75 11.34 -4.10
N LYS A 53 -3.05 12.45 -4.35
CA LYS A 53 -2.07 12.53 -5.46
C LYS A 53 -0.93 11.53 -5.30
N LEU A 54 -0.46 11.34 -4.07
CA LEU A 54 0.54 10.32 -3.75
C LEU A 54 -0.01 8.92 -4.00
N ALA A 55 -1.22 8.62 -3.52
CA ALA A 55 -1.85 7.32 -3.70
C ALA A 55 -2.12 7.01 -5.18
N GLU A 56 -2.61 7.96 -5.98
CA GLU A 56 -2.83 7.79 -7.43
C GLU A 56 -1.54 7.46 -8.19
N LYS A 57 -0.37 7.93 -7.72
CA LYS A 57 0.92 7.57 -8.28
C LYS A 57 1.42 6.20 -7.84
N LEU A 58 1.25 5.84 -6.57
CA LEU A 58 1.81 4.60 -6.00
C LEU A 58 0.94 3.37 -6.27
N VAL A 59 -0.39 3.53 -6.33
CA VAL A 59 -1.33 2.42 -6.52
C VAL A 59 -1.02 1.61 -7.78
N PRO A 60 -0.86 2.20 -8.98
CA PRO A 60 -0.56 1.43 -10.18
C PRO A 60 0.76 0.67 -10.10
N VAL A 61 1.79 1.24 -9.46
CA VAL A 61 3.10 0.61 -9.31
C VAL A 61 3.00 -0.66 -8.48
N ILE A 62 2.25 -0.61 -7.38
CA ILE A 62 2.06 -1.76 -6.47
C ILE A 62 1.21 -2.84 -7.13
N GLN A 63 0.12 -2.45 -7.78
CA GLN A 63 -0.78 -3.38 -8.48
C GLN A 63 -0.09 -4.07 -9.66
N GLN A 64 0.73 -3.35 -10.43
CA GLN A 64 1.54 -3.94 -11.52
C GLN A 64 2.54 -4.98 -11.01
N ALA A 65 2.98 -4.88 -9.76
CA ALA A 65 3.84 -5.87 -9.11
C ALA A 65 3.07 -7.04 -8.49
N GLY A 66 1.74 -7.08 -8.61
CA GLY A 66 0.89 -8.19 -8.16
C GLY A 66 0.51 -8.16 -6.67
N ALA A 67 0.73 -7.04 -5.99
CA ALA A 67 0.34 -6.82 -4.60
C ALA A 67 -0.93 -5.95 -4.51
N ALA A 68 -1.76 -6.20 -3.51
CA ALA A 68 -2.93 -5.37 -3.22
C ALA A 68 -2.52 -4.07 -2.49
N VAL A 69 -3.25 -2.98 -2.72
CA VAL A 69 -3.00 -1.69 -2.04
C VAL A 69 -4.09 -1.41 -1.01
N LEU A 70 -3.67 -1.16 0.23
CA LEU A 70 -4.55 -0.73 1.32
C LEU A 70 -4.23 0.72 1.68
N VAL A 71 -5.19 1.62 1.54
CA VAL A 71 -5.02 3.00 2.02
C VAL A 71 -5.35 3.05 3.51
N ALA A 72 -4.53 3.68 4.35
CA ALA A 72 -4.87 3.86 5.75
C ALA A 72 -5.77 5.09 5.96
N GLY A 73 -6.78 4.98 6.81
CA GLY A 73 -7.60 6.12 7.24
C GLY A 73 -8.92 6.29 6.49
N ASP A 74 -9.09 7.37 5.73
CA ASP A 74 -10.38 7.77 5.14
C ASP A 74 -10.74 6.99 3.86
N SER A 75 -11.93 6.38 3.87
CA SER A 75 -12.51 5.62 2.75
C SER A 75 -12.66 6.44 1.45
N ARG A 76 -12.79 7.76 1.56
CA ARG A 76 -12.91 8.67 0.42
C ARG A 76 -11.63 8.69 -0.43
N VAL A 77 -10.46 8.67 0.19
CA VAL A 77 -9.18 8.66 -0.53
C VAL A 77 -8.94 7.29 -1.17
N ALA A 78 -9.25 6.20 -0.45
CA ALA A 78 -9.15 4.84 -0.97
C ALA A 78 -9.96 4.64 -2.27
N GLY A 79 -11.20 5.15 -2.31
CA GLY A 79 -12.05 5.05 -3.50
C GLY A 79 -11.52 5.84 -4.70
N ARG A 80 -11.01 7.07 -4.49
CA ARG A 80 -10.49 7.92 -5.58
C ARG A 80 -9.17 7.39 -6.14
N ALA A 81 -8.29 6.89 -5.29
CA ALA A 81 -7.02 6.30 -5.68
C ALA A 81 -7.15 4.90 -6.29
N ARG A 82 -8.37 4.31 -6.33
CA ARG A 82 -8.63 2.94 -6.77
C ARG A 82 -7.83 1.89 -5.98
N ALA A 83 -7.70 2.11 -4.68
CA ALA A 83 -7.10 1.13 -3.77
C ALA A 83 -7.99 -0.11 -3.63
N ASP A 84 -7.37 -1.25 -3.33
CA ASP A 84 -8.04 -2.55 -3.18
C ASP A 84 -8.73 -2.68 -1.80
N GLY A 85 -8.35 -1.86 -0.83
CA GLY A 85 -8.98 -1.84 0.48
C GLY A 85 -8.57 -0.68 1.37
N LEU A 86 -9.16 -0.67 2.57
CA LEU A 86 -8.92 0.33 3.60
C LEU A 86 -8.29 -0.33 4.83
N HIS A 87 -7.21 0.24 5.33
CA HIS A 87 -6.62 -0.12 6.62
C HIS A 87 -7.13 0.85 7.69
N ILE A 88 -7.91 0.34 8.64
CA ILE A 88 -8.41 1.11 9.78
C ILE A 88 -7.63 0.67 11.02
N SER A 89 -6.93 1.61 11.65
CA SER A 89 -6.32 1.38 12.95
C SER A 89 -7.44 1.16 13.98
N GLY A 90 -7.49 -0.02 14.60
CA GLY A 90 -8.47 -0.32 15.63
C GLY A 90 -8.27 0.56 16.87
N GLY A 91 -9.30 1.31 17.23
CA GLY A 91 -9.39 2.05 18.48
C GLY A 91 -10.86 2.27 18.82
N THR A 92 -11.37 1.51 19.80
CA THR A 92 -12.62 1.83 20.47
C THR A 92 -12.45 3.14 21.23
N SER A 93 -13.19 4.16 20.84
CA SER A 93 -13.69 5.21 21.72
C SER A 93 -15.06 5.63 21.22
#